data_AF-A0A2K2G467-F1
#
_entry.id   AF-A0A2K2G467-F1
#
_cell.length_a   1.000
_cell.length_b   1.000
_cell.length_c   1.000
_cell.angle_alpha   90.00
_cell.angle_beta   90.00
_cell.angle_gamma   90.00
#
_symmetry.space_group_name_H-M   'P 1'
#
loop_
_entity.id
_entity.type
_entity.pdbx_description
1 polymer ?
#
loop_
_entity_poly.entity_id
_entity_poly.type
_entity_poly.pdbx_seq_one_letter_code
_entity_poly.pdbx_strand_id
1 'polypeptide(L)'
;MTTPENQIELFSQAVDALGGTRSAARALGCSEKTVSRLTSGQVKLHEGFLKDIAAALLEHADRCRKLERHLSPAFPSNLVEGQAQQDGRRTRHQEG
;
A
#
# COMPACT_ATOMS: atom_id res chain seq x y z
N MET A 1 14.87 22.21 -3.89
CA MET A 1 14.96 21.98 -2.44
C MET A 1 13.58 21.59 -1.95
N THR A 2 13.45 20.49 -1.19
CA THR A 2 12.18 20.06 -0.60
C THR A 2 11.84 21.02 0.55
N THR A 3 10.69 21.71 0.50
CA THR A 3 10.24 22.57 1.60
C THR A 3 9.64 21.72 2.73
N PRO A 4 9.53 22.25 3.96
CA PRO A 4 8.84 21.55 5.05
C PRO A 4 7.40 21.18 4.70
N GLU A 5 6.66 22.05 3.99
CA GLU A 5 5.29 21.73 3.57
C GLU A 5 5.26 20.54 2.61
N ASN A 6 6.16 20.52 1.62
CA ASN A 6 6.25 19.41 0.67
C ASN A 6 6.58 18.08 1.37
N GLN A 7 7.38 18.10 2.44
CA GLN A 7 7.68 16.88 3.19
C GLN A 7 6.46 16.37 3.97
N ILE A 8 5.67 17.27 4.57
CA ILE A 8 4.43 16.91 5.26
C ILE A 8 3.42 16.33 4.28
N GLU A 9 3.32 16.92 3.07
CA GLU A 9 2.45 16.42 2.02
C GLU A 9 2.86 15.01 1.57
N LEU A 10 4.15 14.79 1.27
CA LEU A 10 4.66 13.47 0.89
C LEU A 10 4.47 12.44 2.01
N PHE A 11 4.69 12.82 3.27
CA PHE A 11 4.42 11.96 4.42
C PHE A 11 2.93 11.62 4.52
N SER A 12 2.04 12.57 4.25
CA SER A 12 0.59 12.35 4.28
C SER A 12 0.15 11.39 3.16
N GLN A 13 0.68 11.56 1.95
CA GLN A 13 0.45 10.62 0.84
C GLN A 13 0.94 9.21 1.18
N ALA A 14 2.08 9.09 1.88
CA ALA A 14 2.59 7.80 2.35
C ALA A 14 1.67 7.16 3.40
N VAL A 15 1.11 7.95 4.33
CA VAL A 15 0.12 7.48 5.31
C VAL A 15 -1.13 6.95 4.59
N ASP A 16 -1.63 7.66 3.58
CA ASP A 16 -2.78 7.22 2.79
C ASP A 16 -2.49 5.92 2.03
N ALA A 17 -1.32 5.81 1.42
CA ALA A 17 -0.89 4.60 0.71
C ALA A 17 -0.80 3.36 1.62
N LEU A 18 -0.48 3.54 2.91
CA LEU A 18 -0.48 2.48 3.91
C LEU A 18 -1.90 2.11 4.40
N GLY A 19 -2.94 2.83 3.97
CA GLY A 19 -4.32 2.63 4.39
C GLY A 19 -4.75 3.55 5.56
N GLY A 20 -4.09 4.70 5.71
CA GLY A 20 -4.47 5.76 6.63
C GLY A 20 -3.78 5.71 8.00
N THR A 21 -4.18 6.63 8.88
CA THR A 21 -3.54 6.93 10.18
C THR A 21 -3.33 5.71 11.06
N ARG A 22 -4.34 4.83 11.17
CA ARG A 22 -4.27 3.63 12.00
C ARG A 22 -3.22 2.63 11.52
N SER A 23 -3.19 2.37 10.22
CA SER A 23 -2.23 1.46 9.61
C SER A 23 -0.81 2.02 9.69
N ALA A 24 -0.64 3.32 9.41
CA ALA A 24 0.64 4.00 9.55
C ALA A 24 1.13 4.00 11.01
N ALA A 25 0.26 4.27 11.99
CA ALA A 25 0.63 4.24 13.40
C ALA A 25 1.14 2.86 13.85
N ARG A 26 0.46 1.79 13.40
CA ARG A 26 0.89 0.41 13.65
C ARG A 26 2.23 0.10 12.99
N ALA A 27 2.44 0.54 11.75
CA ALA A 27 3.70 0.33 11.03
C ALA A 27 4.87 1.08 11.67
N LEU A 28 4.63 2.29 12.17
CA LEU A 28 5.64 3.15 12.79
C LEU A 28 5.83 2.90 14.30
N GLY A 29 5.07 1.97 14.91
CA GLY A 29 5.16 1.67 16.33
C GLY A 29 4.79 2.85 17.23
N CYS A 30 3.88 3.73 16.79
CA CYS A 30 3.49 4.92 17.53
C CYS A 30 1.96 5.06 17.64
N SER A 31 1.49 6.15 18.27
CA SER A 31 0.04 6.39 18.41
C SER A 31 -0.55 7.06 17.17
N GLU A 32 -1.85 6.82 16.90
CA GLU A 32 -2.58 7.52 15.82
C GLU A 32 -2.55 9.04 15.98
N LYS A 33 -2.58 9.51 17.25
CA LYS A 33 -2.44 10.92 17.59
C LYS A 33 -1.09 11.49 17.17
N THR A 34 -0.01 10.71 17.26
CA THR A 34 1.32 11.11 16.79
C THR A 34 1.31 11.29 15.28
N VAL A 35 0.76 10.33 14.53
CA VAL A 35 0.67 10.42 13.06
C VAL A 35 -0.16 11.62 12.63
N SER A 36 -1.33 11.86 13.26
CA SER A 36 -2.17 13.03 12.98
C SER A 36 -1.46 14.37 13.23
N ARG A 37 -0.62 14.45 14.27
CA ARG A 37 0.18 15.65 14.55
C ARG A 37 1.29 15.88 13.53
N LEU A 38 1.89 14.81 13.01
CA LEU A 38 2.93 14.88 11.98
C LEU A 38 2.33 15.30 10.63
N THR A 39 1.19 14.72 10.22
CA THR A 39 0.52 15.05 8.95
C THR A 39 -0.12 16.44 8.94
N SER A 40 -0.49 16.98 10.11
CA SER A 40 -0.99 18.35 10.25
C SER A 40 0.12 19.40 10.43
N GLY A 41 1.39 18.99 10.52
CA GLY A 41 2.51 19.90 10.79
C GLY A 41 2.56 20.46 12.21
N GLN A 42 1.68 19.99 13.13
CA GLN A 42 1.73 20.36 14.55
C GLN A 42 3.03 19.91 15.23
N VAL A 43 3.64 18.84 14.72
CA VAL A 43 4.96 18.35 15.13
C VAL A 43 5.85 18.26 13.90
N LYS A 44 7.11 18.67 14.07
CA LYS A 44 8.12 18.61 13.00
C LYS A 44 8.42 17.16 12.63
N LEU A 45 8.41 16.85 11.34
CA LEU A 45 8.88 15.57 10.81
C LEU A 45 10.39 15.43 11.01
N HIS A 46 10.77 14.48 11.86
CA HIS A 46 12.16 14.09 12.03
C HIS A 46 12.57 13.08 10.95
N GLU A 47 13.85 13.08 10.57
CA GLU A 47 14.39 12.17 9.55
C GLU A 47 14.10 10.69 9.85
N GLY A 48 14.07 10.32 11.14
CA GLY A 48 13.69 8.98 11.60
C GLY A 48 12.31 8.54 11.07
N PHE A 49 11.29 9.38 11.23
CA PHE A 49 9.94 9.08 10.72
C PHE A 49 9.91 8.95 9.19
N LEU A 50 10.74 9.72 8.48
CA LEU A 50 10.84 9.62 7.02
C LEU A 50 11.47 8.28 6.59
N LYS A 51 12.52 7.85 7.29
CA LYS A 51 13.15 6.54 7.05
C LYS A 51 12.19 5.40 7.36
N ASP A 52 11.51 5.47 8.50
CA ASP A 52 10.61 4.42 8.97
C ASP A 52 9.39 4.29 8.04
N ILE A 53 8.79 5.39 7.61
CA ILE A 53 7.64 5.31 6.71
C ILE A 53 8.04 4.84 5.30
N ALA A 54 9.23 5.21 4.83
CA ALA A 54 9.77 4.70 3.57
C ALA A 54 10.00 3.17 3.63
N ALA A 55 10.56 2.67 4.73
CA ALA A 55 10.70 1.22 4.96
C ALA A 55 9.35 0.52 5.02
N ALA A 56 8.37 1.09 5.73
CA ALA A 56 7.01 0.56 5.82
C ALA A 56 6.31 0.49 4.45
N LEU A 57 6.51 1.47 3.58
CA LEU A 57 5.98 1.46 2.21
C LEU A 57 6.56 0.32 1.38
N LEU A 58 7.87 0.08 1.47
CA LEU A 58 8.51 -1.03 0.77
C LEU A 58 7.98 -2.38 1.25
N GLU A 59 7.88 -2.57 2.56
CA GLU A 59 7.31 -3.79 3.13
C GLU A 59 5.84 -3.98 2.72
N HIS A 60 5.06 -2.89 2.69
CA HIS A 60 3.68 -2.93 2.21
C HIS A 60 3.59 -3.32 0.74
N ALA A 61 4.43 -2.74 -0.13
CA ALA A 61 4.49 -3.10 -1.54
C ALA A 61 4.84 -4.58 -1.75
N ASP A 62 5.79 -5.12 -0.98
CA ASP A 62 6.16 -6.54 -1.05
C ASP A 62 5.02 -7.46 -0.60
N ARG A 63 4.28 -7.10 0.46
CA ARG A 63 3.07 -7.83 0.87
C ARG A 63 2.00 -7.80 -0.22
N CYS A 64 1.75 -6.64 -0.82
CA CYS A 64 0.80 -6.50 -1.92
C CYS A 64 1.19 -7.36 -3.13
N ARG A 65 2.47 -7.39 -3.51
CA ARG A 65 2.97 -8.27 -4.58
C ARG A 65 2.80 -9.75 -4.28
N LYS A 66 3.05 -10.17 -3.04
CA LYS A 66 2.84 -11.57 -2.62
C LYS A 66 1.36 -11.96 -2.70
N LEU A 67 0.47 -11.10 -2.20
CA LEU A 67 -0.98 -11.32 -2.27
C LEU A 67 -1.48 -11.36 -3.72
N GLU A 68 -1.02 -10.44 -4.57
CA GLU A 68 -1.37 -10.41 -5.98
C GLU A 68 -1.07 -11.75 -6.67
N ARG A 69 0.11 -12.33 -6.44
CA ARG A 69 0.47 -13.64 -7.02
C ARG A 69 -0.48 -14.78 -6.64
N HIS A 70 -1.11 -14.71 -5.47
CA HIS A 70 -2.05 -15.74 -4.98
C HIS A 70 -3.51 -15.43 -5.32
N LEU A 71 -3.82 -14.19 -5.67
CA LEU A 71 -5.18 -13.77 -5.99
C LEU A 71 -5.41 -13.59 -7.49
N SER A 72 -4.35 -13.41 -8.26
CA SER A 72 -4.42 -13.15 -9.68
C SER A 72 -4.96 -14.38 -10.43
N PRO A 73 -6.09 -14.23 -11.15
CA PRO A 73 -6.68 -15.32 -11.94
C PRO A 73 -5.79 -15.79 -13.10
N ALA A 74 -4.76 -15.01 -13.46
CA ALA A 74 -3.79 -15.36 -14.48
C ALA A 74 -2.95 -16.60 -14.11
N PHE A 75 -2.90 -16.98 -12.83
CA PHE A 75 -2.29 -18.23 -12.40
C PHE A 75 -3.37 -19.31 -12.23
N PRO A 76 -3.34 -20.40 -13.01
CA PRO A 76 -4.36 -21.44 -12.96
C PRO A 76 -4.53 -22.09 -11.57
N SER A 77 -3.47 -22.10 -10.76
CA SER A 77 -3.49 -22.60 -9.38
C SER A 77 -4.37 -21.78 -8.42
N ASN A 78 -4.73 -20.55 -8.80
CA ASN A 78 -5.52 -19.66 -7.96
C ASN A 78 -7.03 -19.76 -8.26
N LEU A 79 -7.41 -20.49 -9.32
CA LEU A 79 -8.79 -20.67 -9.72
C LEU A 79 -9.42 -21.82 -8.93
N VAL A 80 -10.61 -21.59 -8.36
CA VAL A 80 -11.40 -22.69 -7.77
C VAL A 80 -12.15 -23.45 -8.86
N GLU A 81 -12.56 -24.69 -8.56
CA GLU A 81 -13.34 -25.52 -9.49
C GLU A 81 -14.57 -24.76 -10.01
N GLY A 82 -14.70 -24.69 -11.35
CA GLY A 82 -15.74 -23.94 -12.05
C GLY A 82 -15.31 -22.57 -12.59
N GLN A 83 -14.27 -21.92 -12.04
CA GLN A 83 -13.74 -20.66 -12.58
C GLN A 83 -12.84 -20.86 -13.81
N ALA A 84 -12.08 -21.97 -13.84
CA ALA A 84 -11.22 -22.33 -14.97
C ALA A 84 -12.01 -22.58 -16.28
N GLN A 85 -13.27 -23.00 -16.19
CA GLN A 85 -14.14 -23.21 -17.36
C GLN A 85 -14.64 -21.89 -17.99
N GLN A 86 -14.67 -20.77 -17.25
CA GLN A 86 -15.09 -19.49 -17.81
C GLN A 86 -13.99 -18.79 -18.60
N ASP A 87 -12.72 -18.93 -18.19
CA ASP A 87 -11.61 -18.25 -18.86
C ASP A 87 -11.36 -18.82 -20.27
N GLY A 88 -11.46 -20.15 -20.42
CA GLY A 88 -11.40 -20.82 -21.72
C GLY A 88 -12.57 -20.51 -22.69
N ARG A 89 -13.68 -19.95 -22.20
CA ARG A 89 -14.79 -19.47 -23.03
C ARG A 89 -14.59 -18.03 -23.50
N ARG A 90 -13.91 -17.18 -22.73
CA ARG A 90 -13.64 -15.78 -23.10
C ARG A 90 -12.59 -15.66 -24.20
N THR A 91 -11.56 -16.49 -24.18
CA THR A 91 -10.56 -16.55 -25.26
C THR A 91 -11.14 -17.02 -26.59
N ARG A 92 -12.09 -17.98 -26.57
CA ARG A 92 -12.71 -18.51 -27.79
C ARG A 92 -13.70 -17.54 -28.47
N HIS A 93 -14.19 -16.51 -27.79
CA HIS A 93 -15.16 -15.56 -28.33
C HIS A 93 -14.54 -14.28 -28.91
N GLN A 94 -13.22 -14.08 -28.81
CA GLN A 94 -12.50 -12.95 -29.44
C GLN A 94 -11.85 -13.30 -30.79
N GLU A 95 -11.92 -14.57 -31.22
CA GLU A 95 -11.36 -15.04 -32.50
C GLU A 95 -12.45 -15.44 -33.53
N GLY A 96 -13.70 -14.99 -33.34
CA GLY A 96 -14.83 -15.28 -34.23
C GLY A 96 -15.42 -14.02 -34.86
#